data_AF-A0A929UCC8-F1
#
_entry.id   AF-A0A929UCC8-F1
#
_cell.length_a   1.000
_cell.length_b   1.000
_cell.length_c   1.000
_cell.angle_alpha   90.00
_cell.angle_beta   90.00
_cell.angle_gamma   90.00
#
_symmetry.space_group_name_H-M   'P 1'
#
loop_
_entity.id
_entity.type
_entity.pdbx_description
1 polymer ?
#
loop_
_entity_poly.entity_id
_entity_poly.type
_entity_poly.pdbx_seq_one_letter_code
_entity_poly.pdbx_strand_id
1 'polypeptide(L)' 'DLESVDDFWALLKKENFTSLIVTHDFNQIDHFFTKVLILKNGRIAAADTVTDIHHDGKTIEQYYREKVEQED' A
#
# COMPACT_ATOMS: atom_id res chain seq x y z
N ASP A 1 12.98 14.34 -8.70
CA ASP A 1 12.52 13.85 -10.01
C ASP A 1 11.88 12.48 -9.87
N LEU A 2 10.99 12.14 -10.80
CA LEU A 2 10.32 10.82 -10.86
C LEU A 2 11.35 9.67 -10.98
N GLU A 3 12.46 9.92 -11.67
CA GLU A 3 13.56 8.96 -11.84
C GLU A 3 14.20 8.53 -10.51
N SER A 4 14.37 9.46 -9.56
CA SER A 4 14.91 9.15 -8.23
C SER A 4 13.98 8.29 -7.38
N VAL A 5 12.67 8.35 -7.64
CA VAL A 5 11.66 7.53 -6.94
C VAL A 5 11.68 6.11 -7.49
N ASP A 6 11.77 5.94 -8.81
CA ASP A 6 11.90 4.63 -9.45
C ASP A 6 13.19 3.91 -9.04
N ASP A 7 14.32 4.64 -8.97
CA ASP A 7 15.60 4.10 -8.49
C ASP A 7 15.51 3.63 -7.03
N PHE A 8 14.81 4.39 -6.18
CA PHE A 8 14.58 4.01 -4.79
C PHE A 8 13.77 2.71 -4.69
N TRP A 9 12.73 2.55 -5.51
CA TRP A 9 11.95 1.31 -5.55
C TRP A 9 12.75 0.12 -6.09
N ALA A 10 13.58 0.34 -7.09
CA ALA A 10 14.47 -0.69 -7.64
C ALA A 10 15.48 -1.18 -6.58
N LEU A 11 16.04 -0.27 -5.78
CA LEU A 11 16.91 -0.61 -4.66
C LEU A 11 16.19 -1.42 -3.59
N LEU A 12 14.97 -1.04 -3.23
CA LEU A 12 14.15 -1.77 -2.25
C LEU A 12 13.75 -3.17 -2.72
N LYS A 13 13.53 -3.37 -4.04
CA LYS A 13 13.24 -4.69 -4.60
C LYS A 13 14.46 -5.62 -4.62
N LYS A 14 15.67 -5.06 -4.76
CA LYS A 14 16.90 -5.83 -4.92
C LYS A 14 17.44 -6.37 -3.58
N GLU A 15 17.23 -5.62 -2.51
CA GLU A 15 17.77 -5.94 -1.19
C GLU A 15 16.66 -6.45 -0.25
N ASN A 16 16.91 -7.54 0.46
CA ASN A 16 15.89 -8.25 1.25
C ASN A 16 15.64 -7.58 2.64
N PHE A 17 15.44 -6.27 2.65
CA PHE A 17 15.22 -5.48 3.87
C PHE A 17 13.73 -5.38 4.20
N THR A 18 13.41 -5.34 5.50
CA THR A 18 12.07 -4.93 5.95
C THR A 18 12.00 -3.41 5.91
N SER A 19 11.06 -2.87 5.14
CA SER A 19 10.87 -1.43 4.96
C SER A 19 9.46 -1.01 5.36
N LEU A 20 9.36 0.12 6.06
CA LEU A 20 8.09 0.77 6.38
C LEU A 20 8.06 2.13 5.68
N ILE A 21 7.01 2.35 4.89
CA ILE A 21 6.83 3.59 4.13
C ILE A 21 5.42 4.10 4.37
N VAL A 22 5.31 5.41 4.57
CA VAL A 22 4.04 6.12 4.71
C VAL A 22 3.81 6.90 3.43
N THR A 23 2.75 6.56 2.71
CA THR A 23 2.37 7.23 1.47
C THR A 23 0.84 7.33 1.38
N HIS A 24 0.37 8.25 0.55
CA HIS A 24 -1.04 8.38 0.16
C HIS A 24 -1.28 7.97 -1.30
N ASP A 25 -0.23 7.54 -2.01
CA ASP A 25 -0.31 7.16 -3.43
C ASP A 25 -0.64 5.67 -3.56
N PHE A 26 -1.88 5.36 -3.94
CA PHE A 26 -2.32 3.98 -4.12
C PHE A 26 -1.58 3.24 -5.22
N ASN A 27 -1.25 3.90 -6.34
CA ASN A 27 -0.56 3.26 -7.47
C ASN A 27 0.83 2.75 -7.08
N GLN A 28 1.53 3.46 -6.19
CA GLN A 28 2.80 2.98 -5.65
C GLN A 28 2.61 1.75 -4.77
N ILE A 29 1.55 1.73 -3.95
CA ILE A 29 1.25 0.58 -3.08
C ILE A 29 0.97 -0.66 -3.92
N ASP A 30 0.13 -0.53 -4.96
CA ASP A 30 -0.23 -1.60 -5.89
C ASP A 30 1.00 -2.23 -6.59
N HIS A 31 2.07 -1.48 -6.84
CA HIS A 31 3.22 -1.95 -7.65
C HIS A 31 4.46 -2.40 -6.87
N PHE A 32 4.65 -1.90 -5.64
CA PHE A 32 5.93 -2.03 -4.93
C PHE A 32 5.86 -2.70 -3.57
N PHE A 33 4.66 -2.83 -2.98
CA PHE A 33 4.53 -3.28 -1.60
C PHE A 33 3.89 -4.66 -1.49
N THR A 34 4.22 -5.32 -0.38
CA THR A 34 3.71 -6.67 -0.07
C THR A 34 2.54 -6.63 0.91
N LYS A 35 2.48 -5.61 1.77
CA LYS A 35 1.45 -5.41 2.78
C LYS A 35 1.06 -3.95 2.88
N VAL A 36 -0.20 -3.71 3.24
CA VAL A 36 -0.75 -2.37 3.48
C VAL A 36 -1.34 -2.29 4.89
N LEU A 37 -1.10 -1.17 5.55
CA LEU A 37 -1.70 -0.81 6.84
C LEU A 37 -2.44 0.52 6.66
N ILE A 38 -3.76 0.51 6.80
CA ILE A 38 -4.60 1.71 6.65
C ILE A 38 -4.88 2.28 8.03
N LEU A 39 -4.54 3.56 8.21
CA LEU A 39 -4.78 4.31 9.43
C LEU A 39 -5.94 5.28 9.24
N LYS A 40 -6.88 5.31 10.19
CA LYS A 40 -7.97 6.29 10.27
C LYS A 40 -8.15 6.72 11.73
N ASN A 41 -8.22 8.03 11.99
CA ASN A 41 -8.50 8.59 13.33
C ASN A 41 -7.61 8.01 14.45
N GLY A 42 -6.32 7.79 14.17
CA GLY A 42 -5.36 7.24 15.13
C GLY A 42 -5.52 5.74 15.41
N ARG A 43 -6.32 5.01 14.62
CA ARG A 43 -6.51 3.56 14.70
C ARG A 43 -6.12 2.87 13.40
N ILE A 44 -5.78 1.60 13.50
CA ILE A 44 -5.63 0.72 12.34
C ILE A 44 -7.04 0.33 11.88
N ALA A 45 -7.46 0.88 10.74
CA ALA A 45 -8.75 0.58 10.13
C ALA A 45 -8.70 -0.73 9.32
N ALA A 46 -7.55 -1.03 8.70
CA ALA A 46 -7.34 -2.27 7.97
C ALA A 46 -5.86 -2.64 7.90
N ALA A 47 -5.58 -3.94 7.79
CA ALA A 47 -4.24 -4.48 7.62
C ALA A 47 -4.32 -5.76 6.77
N ASP A 48 -3.67 -5.78 5.61
CA ASP A 48 -3.76 -6.90 4.68
C ASP A 48 -2.54 -7.02 3.77
N THR A 49 -2.43 -8.13 3.03
CA THR A 49 -1.44 -8.25 1.96
C THR A 49 -1.97 -7.65 0.67
N VAL A 50 -1.07 -7.04 -0.12
CA VAL A 50 -1.44 -6.50 -1.44
C VAL A 50 -1.90 -7.63 -2.37
N THR A 51 -1.26 -8.80 -2.26
CA THR A 51 -1.62 -9.99 -3.03
C THR A 51 -3.04 -10.48 -2.74
N ASP A 52 -3.48 -10.51 -1.48
CA ASP A 52 -4.84 -10.95 -1.14
C ASP A 52 -5.89 -9.94 -1.64
N ILE A 53 -5.63 -8.64 -1.50
CA ILE A 53 -6.50 -7.58 -2.03
C ILE A 53 -6.64 -7.70 -3.56
N HIS A 54 -5.53 -7.93 -4.27
CA HIS A 54 -5.55 -8.13 -5.72
C HIS A 54 -6.23 -9.45 -6.13
N HIS A 55 -6.11 -10.51 -5.32
CA HIS A 55 -6.78 -11.78 -5.55
C HIS A 55 -8.31 -11.63 -5.55
N ASP A 56 -8.83 -10.72 -4.72
CA ASP A 56 -10.24 -10.32 -4.69
C ASP A 56 -10.65 -9.44 -5.89
N GLY A 57 -9.73 -9.16 -6.82
CA GLY A 57 -9.98 -8.35 -8.01
C GLY A 57 -10.09 -6.85 -7.72
N LYS A 58 -9.55 -6.39 -6.57
CA LYS A 58 -9.64 -5.00 -6.11
C LYS A 58 -8.30 -4.30 -6.21
N THR A 59 -8.33 -2.99 -6.45
CA THR A 59 -7.17 -2.12 -6.25
C THR A 59 -7.05 -1.69 -4.77
N ILE A 60 -5.89 -1.17 -4.35
CA ILE A 60 -5.75 -0.62 -2.99
C ILE A 60 -6.71 0.55 -2.76
N GLU A 61 -6.98 1.37 -3.78
CA GLU A 61 -7.98 2.45 -3.67
C GLU A 61 -9.37 1.92 -3.34
N GLN A 62 -9.83 0.89 -4.06
CA GLN A 62 -11.14 0.27 -3.82
C GLN A 62 -11.21 -0.35 -2.43
N TYR A 63 -10.16 -1.07 -2.03
CA TYR A 63 -10.05 -1.63 -0.68
C TYR A 63 -10.08 -0.54 0.40
N TYR A 64 -9.37 0.58 0.20
CA TYR A 64 -9.39 1.72 1.10
C TYR A 64 -10.80 2.28 1.27
N ARG A 65 -11.51 2.53 0.17
CA ARG A 65 -12.89 3.05 0.21
C ARG A 65 -13.81 2.11 0.97
N GLU A 66 -13.75 0.81 0.71
CA GLU A 66 -14.56 -0.17 1.44
C GLU A 66 -14.29 -0.18 2.94
N LYS A 67 -13.03 -0.10 3.36
CA LYS A 67 -12.68 -0.19 4.79
C LYS A 67 -12.88 1.13 5.54
N VAL A 68 -12.77 2.26 4.85
CA VAL A 68 -12.78 3.59 5.48
C VAL A 68 -14.12 4.30 5.30
N GLU A 69 -14.81 4.15 4.17
CA GLU A 69 -16.09 4.83 3.90
C GLU A 69 -17.32 4.05 4.42
N GLN A 70 -17.17 2.78 4.84
CA GLN A 70 -18.25 2.01 5.49
C GLN A 70 -18.39 2.26 7.00
N GLU A 71 -17.51 3.08 7.60
CA GLU A 71 -17.51 3.38 9.04
C GLU A 71 -18.35 4.61 9.44
N ASP A 72 -19.17 5.16 8.53
CA ASP A 72 -20.06 6.30 8.81
C ASP A 72 -21.47 5.87 9.28
#